data_AF-A0A1F5YSU1-F1
#
_entry.id   AF-A0A1F5YSU1-F1
#
_cell.length_a   1.000
_cell.length_b   1.000
_cell.length_c   1.000
_cell.angle_alpha   90.00
_cell.angle_beta   90.00
_cell.angle_gamma   90.00
#
_symmetry.space_group_name_H-M   'P 1'
#
loop_
_entity.id
_entity.type
_entity.pdbx_description
1 polymer ?
#
loop_
_entity_poly.entity_id
_entity_poly.type
_entity_poly.pdbx_seq_one_letter_code
_entity_poly.pdbx_strand_id
1 'polypeptide(L)'
;MNKFILLTLGVILIFAGIMAGLTLKPKNQDYTSLNPKPACVDFDPPNTSNTVIFNGIQYDLIKENAEVIEESKFSEMQKVGDYNGQGLYIMASSDYFGQKSSQDLIFKLKNVALKSPYVFDIYLKDGVAIPDYIRNCKSTGGQVIITQGDESVFPPYSFAASEIPGFSDPQIKSFIYNASNIPFETVKNLTNVVLMGSVSTNKGPLPFYFHMDTGYLIDANTAYTYLPSPNEVPKISKTDQSLQIKRVIPITTRSYSWWTPSCKPAIYLYPTETKKVNVKVNTKGKFTLTIPEYKKEGWTVTANPSGIIKTESGSYPYLYYESIIPNSLISSPESGYVVGMTELPRLFKTLLPKLGLNAVESKEFEDYWESVLPKENYYFVAPMTMSQIDSIEPLEFSPKPDTLIRVRLYFEGLKEKKLVKEPTIITPKREGFTAVEWGGMLKVDKNSTFVCSQ
;
A
#
# COMPACT_ATOMS: atom_id res chain seq x y z
N MET A 1 -22.52 75.53 -11.70
CA MET A 1 -22.11 74.52 -10.70
C MET A 1 -21.35 73.43 -11.46
N ASN A 2 -20.15 72.94 -11.12
CA ASN A 2 -19.22 73.10 -9.99
C ASN A 2 -17.80 72.68 -10.50
N LYS A 3 -16.59 73.12 -10.07
CA LYS A 3 -16.00 73.70 -8.83
C LYS A 3 -15.98 72.73 -7.63
N PHE A 4 -14.86 72.48 -6.95
CA PHE A 4 -13.51 73.09 -6.89
C PHE A 4 -12.56 72.00 -6.31
N ILE A 5 -11.35 71.70 -6.83
CA ILE A 5 -9.99 72.16 -6.42
C ILE A 5 -9.02 71.08 -6.98
N LEU A 6 -8.00 71.36 -7.82
CA LEU A 6 -6.64 71.86 -7.52
C LEU A 6 -5.85 70.92 -6.56
N LEU A 7 -4.64 70.41 -6.82
CA LEU A 7 -3.48 71.08 -7.41
C LEU A 7 -2.51 70.14 -8.19
N THR A 8 -1.35 69.77 -7.63
CA THR A 8 -0.06 69.56 -8.34
C THR A 8 0.93 68.72 -7.52
N LEU A 9 2.11 68.28 -8.00
CA LEU A 9 2.88 68.61 -9.23
C LEU A 9 3.58 67.35 -9.78
N GLY A 10 4.12 67.42 -11.01
CA GLY A 10 5.04 66.41 -11.57
C GLY A 10 6.42 66.98 -11.89
N VAL A 11 7.47 66.16 -11.71
CA VAL A 11 8.83 66.38 -12.23
C VAL A 11 9.35 65.06 -12.78
N ILE A 12 9.73 65.06 -14.06
CA ILE A 12 10.59 64.04 -14.65
C ILE A 12 12.00 64.62 -14.70
N LEU A 13 13.00 63.89 -14.23
CA LEU A 13 14.38 64.10 -14.68
C LEU A 13 15.15 62.78 -14.68
N ILE A 14 15.92 62.57 -15.73
CA ILE A 14 16.68 61.35 -16.03
C ILE A 14 18.14 61.62 -15.70
N PHE A 15 18.82 60.68 -15.03
CA PHE A 15 20.28 60.54 -15.15
C PHE A 15 20.69 59.06 -15.09
N ALA A 16 21.85 58.75 -15.67
CA ALA A 16 22.26 57.39 -16.03
C ALA A 16 23.49 56.89 -15.25
N GLY A 17 23.70 55.57 -15.26
CA GLY A 17 24.73 54.86 -14.51
C GLY A 17 24.24 54.47 -13.11
N ILE A 18 24.62 53.32 -12.55
CA ILE A 18 25.73 52.41 -12.89
C ILE A 18 25.21 50.95 -12.97
N MET A 19 25.69 50.17 -13.95
CA MET A 19 25.58 48.70 -13.86
C MET A 19 26.59 48.19 -12.83
N ALA A 20 26.08 47.74 -11.68
CA ALA A 20 26.81 46.90 -10.74
C ALA A 20 25.98 45.64 -10.47
N GLY A 21 26.54 44.47 -10.75
CA GLY A 21 25.82 43.20 -10.70
C GLY A 21 25.52 42.73 -9.28
N LEU A 22 24.43 43.22 -8.68
CA LEU A 22 23.88 42.65 -7.46
C LEU A 22 23.12 41.36 -7.79
N THR A 23 23.86 40.26 -7.92
CA THR A 23 23.30 38.91 -7.84
C THR A 23 22.74 38.70 -6.43
N LEU A 24 21.46 39.04 -6.24
CA LEU A 24 20.69 38.67 -5.07
C LEU A 24 20.52 37.15 -5.06
N LYS A 25 21.53 36.44 -4.58
CA LYS A 25 21.36 35.09 -4.04
C LYS A 25 20.21 35.18 -3.02
N PRO A 26 19.13 34.40 -3.14
CA PRO A 26 18.20 34.28 -2.03
C PRO A 26 19.03 33.83 -0.82
N LYS A 27 18.91 34.57 0.30
CA LYS A 27 19.59 34.17 1.53
C LYS A 27 19.11 32.76 1.89
N ASN A 28 20.03 31.93 2.38
CA ASN A 28 19.60 30.86 3.29
C ASN A 28 18.87 31.55 4.44
N GLN A 29 17.54 31.42 4.49
CA GLN A 29 16.86 31.48 5.76
C GLN A 29 17.16 30.15 6.44
N ASP A 30 17.64 30.20 7.67
CA ASP A 30 17.77 28.99 8.48
C ASP A 30 16.36 28.39 8.65
N TYR A 31 16.16 27.21 8.06
CA TYR A 31 14.90 26.48 8.15
C TYR A 31 14.75 25.91 9.56
N THR A 32 14.31 26.72 10.51
CA THR A 32 13.69 26.22 11.73
C THR A 32 12.47 25.39 11.33
N SER A 33 12.57 24.07 11.54
CA SER A 33 11.58 23.10 11.11
C SER A 33 10.27 23.27 11.88
N LEU A 34 9.35 24.06 11.35
CA LEU A 34 7.94 24.04 11.74
C LEU A 34 7.33 22.70 11.28
N ASN A 35 7.47 21.69 12.14
CA ASN A 35 7.01 20.33 11.90
C ASN A 35 5.56 20.30 11.39
N PRO A 36 5.30 19.89 10.14
CA PRO A 36 3.97 19.43 9.77
C PRO A 36 3.76 18.10 10.49
N LYS A 37 3.10 18.11 11.65
CA LYS A 37 2.72 16.87 12.34
C LYS A 37 1.89 16.01 11.38
N PRO A 38 2.33 14.81 10.98
CA PRO A 38 1.48 13.89 10.23
C PRO A 38 0.27 13.52 11.08
N ALA A 39 -0.89 13.32 10.45
CA ALA A 39 -2.11 12.89 11.14
C ALA A 39 -2.09 11.39 11.45
N CYS A 40 -1.07 10.94 12.18
CA CYS A 40 -0.90 9.58 12.70
C CYS A 40 -0.57 9.65 14.18
N VAL A 41 -1.58 9.97 15.00
CA VAL A 41 -1.43 10.11 16.46
C VAL A 41 -1.79 8.79 17.14
N ASP A 42 -0.98 7.76 16.89
CA ASP A 42 -0.97 6.57 17.73
C ASP A 42 0.39 5.84 17.66
N PHE A 43 1.18 5.95 18.73
CA PHE A 43 2.37 5.14 18.99
C PHE A 43 2.30 4.69 20.45
N ASP A 44 2.45 3.38 20.68
CA ASP A 44 2.83 2.90 22.00
C ASP A 44 4.35 3.11 22.09
N PRO A 45 4.89 3.53 23.24
CA PRO A 45 6.33 3.53 23.43
C PRO A 45 6.87 2.10 23.25
N PRO A 46 8.16 1.94 22.89
CA PRO A 46 8.80 0.62 22.86
C PRO A 46 8.50 -0.13 24.16
N ASN A 47 8.10 -1.40 24.05
CA ASN A 47 7.68 -2.18 25.20
C ASN A 47 8.92 -2.62 26.00
N THR A 48 9.35 -1.76 26.92
CA THR A 48 10.48 -1.96 27.84
C THR A 48 10.32 -3.14 28.81
N SER A 49 9.18 -3.84 28.80
CA SER A 49 8.98 -5.12 29.52
C SER A 49 9.22 -6.36 28.66
N ASN A 50 9.33 -6.22 27.32
CA ASN A 50 9.67 -7.29 26.39
C ASN A 50 10.93 -6.86 25.62
N THR A 51 12.09 -7.35 26.08
CA THR A 51 13.39 -6.87 25.61
C THR A 51 14.30 -8.01 25.16
N VAL A 52 15.22 -7.67 24.25
CA VAL A 52 16.34 -8.51 23.80
C VAL A 52 17.64 -7.83 24.22
N ILE A 53 18.46 -8.53 25.00
CA ILE A 53 19.83 -8.08 25.28
C ILE A 53 20.77 -8.75 24.27
N PHE A 54 21.41 -7.96 23.42
CA PHE A 54 22.36 -8.43 22.41
C PHE A 54 23.66 -7.63 22.50
N ASN A 55 24.80 -8.32 22.57
CA ASN A 55 26.14 -7.73 22.75
C ASN A 55 26.23 -6.71 23.92
N GLY A 56 25.47 -6.94 25.00
CA GLY A 56 25.41 -6.05 26.17
C GLY A 56 24.55 -4.79 25.98
N ILE A 57 23.86 -4.64 24.85
CA ILE A 57 22.95 -3.54 24.54
C ILE A 57 21.49 -4.05 24.66
N GLN A 58 20.62 -3.26 25.28
CA GLN A 58 19.19 -3.52 25.35
C GLN A 58 18.48 -3.03 24.08
N TYR A 59 17.58 -3.86 23.57
CA TYR A 59 16.63 -3.52 22.50
C TYR A 59 15.22 -3.84 23.00
N ASP A 60 14.32 -2.87 22.91
CA ASP A 60 12.93 -2.96 23.37
C ASP A 60 12.00 -3.31 22.21
N LEU A 61 10.98 -4.13 22.46
CA LEU A 61 10.05 -4.57 21.42
C LEU A 61 9.27 -3.38 20.84
N ILE A 62 9.30 -3.20 19.52
CA ILE A 62 8.49 -2.19 18.81
C ILE A 62 7.42 -2.78 17.89
N LYS A 63 7.53 -4.05 17.48
CA LYS A 63 6.54 -4.72 16.62
C LYS A 63 6.65 -6.24 16.72
N GLU A 64 5.52 -6.93 16.88
CA GLU A 64 5.48 -8.39 16.84
C GLU A 64 5.00 -8.94 15.49
N ASN A 65 5.34 -10.19 15.21
CA ASN A 65 4.78 -11.00 14.10
C ASN A 65 4.92 -10.35 12.69
N ALA A 66 6.04 -9.69 12.43
CA ALA A 66 6.36 -9.13 11.11
C ALA A 66 6.74 -10.24 10.12
N GLU A 67 5.97 -10.40 9.04
CA GLU A 67 6.17 -11.45 8.03
C GLU A 67 7.08 -11.00 6.88
N VAL A 68 8.09 -11.82 6.58
CA VAL A 68 8.94 -11.74 5.39
C VAL A 68 8.59 -12.90 4.47
N ILE A 69 7.89 -12.59 3.37
CA ILE A 69 7.35 -13.60 2.44
C ILE A 69 8.37 -13.95 1.34
N GLU A 70 9.20 -13.01 0.89
CA GLU A 70 10.27 -13.37 -0.06
C GLU A 70 11.52 -13.93 0.64
N GLU A 71 11.93 -15.11 0.18
CA GLU A 71 13.22 -15.74 0.49
C GLU A 71 14.41 -14.85 0.04
N SER A 72 14.18 -13.97 -0.95
CA SER A 72 15.13 -12.95 -1.41
C SER A 72 15.56 -12.00 -0.28
N LYS A 73 14.60 -11.50 0.51
CA LYS A 73 14.84 -10.54 1.60
C LYS A 73 15.27 -11.21 2.89
N PHE A 74 14.79 -12.42 3.17
CA PHE A 74 15.42 -13.23 4.22
C PHE A 74 16.92 -13.46 3.93
N SER A 75 17.30 -13.63 2.65
CA SER A 75 18.70 -13.74 2.23
C SER A 75 19.51 -12.43 2.30
N GLU A 76 18.87 -11.27 2.47
CA GLU A 76 19.53 -9.97 2.76
C GLU A 76 19.73 -9.75 4.28
N MET A 77 19.13 -10.59 5.13
CA MET A 77 19.27 -10.52 6.58
C MET A 77 20.45 -11.37 7.06
N GLN A 78 21.42 -10.72 7.72
CA GLN A 78 22.52 -11.42 8.37
C GLN A 78 22.08 -11.93 9.74
N LYS A 79 22.20 -13.24 9.99
CA LYS A 79 22.12 -13.78 11.36
C LYS A 79 23.32 -13.30 12.17
N VAL A 80 23.08 -12.67 13.30
CA VAL A 80 24.11 -12.09 14.18
C VAL A 80 24.24 -12.78 15.54
N GLY A 81 23.29 -13.64 15.91
CA GLY A 81 23.33 -14.42 17.13
C GLY A 81 22.04 -15.22 17.36
N ASP A 82 21.83 -15.64 18.59
CA ASP A 82 20.63 -16.35 19.06
C ASP A 82 20.22 -15.82 20.43
N TYR A 83 18.92 -15.78 20.70
CA TYR A 83 18.33 -15.37 21.97
C TYR A 83 17.20 -16.34 22.33
N ASN A 84 17.29 -17.01 23.48
CA ASN A 84 16.34 -18.05 23.93
C ASN A 84 16.05 -19.13 22.86
N GLY A 85 17.06 -19.50 22.05
CA GLY A 85 16.92 -20.48 20.97
C GLY A 85 16.31 -19.96 19.66
N GLN A 86 15.98 -18.67 19.59
CA GLN A 86 15.50 -18.00 18.38
C GLN A 86 16.63 -17.16 17.74
N GLY A 87 16.78 -17.26 16.42
CA GLY A 87 17.83 -16.54 15.70
C GLY A 87 17.61 -15.02 15.73
N LEU A 88 18.67 -14.27 16.04
CA LEU A 88 18.71 -12.82 15.91
C LEU A 88 19.35 -12.43 14.58
N TYR A 89 18.72 -11.49 13.88
CA TYR A 89 19.11 -11.01 12.57
C TYR A 89 19.16 -9.47 12.52
N ILE A 90 19.99 -8.94 11.62
CA ILE A 90 19.98 -7.54 11.18
C ILE A 90 19.97 -7.50 9.65
N MET A 91 19.68 -6.35 9.04
CA MET A 91 19.92 -6.18 7.59
C MET A 91 21.43 -6.04 7.32
N ALA A 92 21.96 -6.75 6.32
CA ALA A 92 23.40 -6.87 6.12
C ALA A 92 24.10 -5.64 5.50
N SER A 93 23.37 -4.81 4.74
CA SER A 93 23.94 -3.74 3.91
C SER A 93 23.11 -2.45 3.97
N SER A 94 21.86 -2.53 3.56
CA SER A 94 20.88 -1.45 3.59
C SER A 94 19.68 -1.80 4.46
N ASP A 95 18.96 -0.81 4.94
CA ASP A 95 17.58 -1.03 5.38
C ASP A 95 16.70 -1.47 4.19
N TYR A 96 15.42 -1.74 4.47
CA TYR A 96 14.46 -2.20 3.48
C TYR A 96 14.17 -1.18 2.36
N PHE A 97 14.65 0.06 2.50
CA PHE A 97 14.44 1.19 1.60
C PHE A 97 15.73 1.61 0.88
N GLY A 98 16.78 0.78 0.94
CA GLY A 98 18.07 1.03 0.29
C GLY A 98 18.95 2.06 0.99
N GLN A 99 18.53 2.61 2.14
CA GLN A 99 19.39 3.50 2.94
C GLN A 99 20.40 2.67 3.72
N LYS A 100 21.53 3.25 4.15
CA LYS A 100 22.54 2.50 4.92
C LYS A 100 21.92 1.94 6.22
N SER A 101 21.96 0.63 6.41
CA SER A 101 21.37 0.02 7.61
C SER A 101 22.02 0.57 8.88
N SER A 102 21.21 0.95 9.86
CA SER A 102 21.69 1.14 11.23
C SER A 102 21.64 -0.19 11.97
N GLN A 103 22.47 -0.34 13.00
CA GLN A 103 22.49 -1.52 13.87
C GLN A 103 21.56 -1.34 15.08
N ASP A 104 20.61 -0.40 15.00
CA ASP A 104 19.70 -0.09 16.10
C ASP A 104 18.42 -0.94 16.06
N LEU A 105 18.21 -1.73 15.00
CA LEU A 105 17.12 -2.71 14.87
C LEU A 105 17.64 -4.15 14.93
N ILE A 106 16.95 -4.99 15.68
CA ILE A 106 17.16 -6.45 15.73
C ILE A 106 15.84 -7.17 15.41
N PHE A 107 15.95 -8.21 14.60
CA PHE A 107 14.84 -9.06 14.17
C PHE A 107 15.02 -10.45 14.78
N LYS A 108 14.13 -10.84 15.70
CA LYS A 108 14.14 -12.15 16.39
C LYS A 108 13.16 -13.09 15.70
N LEU A 109 13.67 -14.13 15.04
CA LEU A 109 12.88 -15.08 14.25
C LEU A 109 12.00 -15.97 15.16
N LYS A 110 10.68 -15.86 15.03
CA LYS A 110 9.69 -16.59 15.84
C LYS A 110 9.54 -18.04 15.40
N ASN A 111 9.42 -18.28 14.09
CA ASN A 111 9.20 -19.62 13.52
C ASN A 111 10.50 -20.23 12.98
N VAL A 112 10.83 -21.43 13.45
CA VAL A 112 12.03 -22.18 13.02
C VAL A 112 11.81 -22.88 11.65
N ALA A 113 10.88 -22.36 10.84
CA ALA A 113 10.49 -22.97 9.57
C ALA A 113 11.56 -22.67 8.51
N LEU A 114 12.06 -23.72 7.86
CA LEU A 114 13.08 -23.61 6.80
C LEU A 114 12.56 -23.01 5.48
N LYS A 115 11.32 -22.49 5.46
CA LYS A 115 10.67 -21.85 4.30
C LYS A 115 9.72 -20.74 4.74
N SER A 116 9.55 -19.78 3.85
CA SER A 116 8.60 -18.65 3.93
C SER A 116 7.16 -19.08 4.30
N PRO A 117 6.40 -18.24 5.04
CA PRO A 117 6.78 -16.91 5.55
C PRO A 117 7.67 -16.99 6.78
N TYR A 118 8.72 -16.17 6.82
CA TYR A 118 9.56 -16.00 8.02
C TYR A 118 8.94 -14.92 8.91
N VAL A 119 8.71 -15.22 10.18
CA VAL A 119 7.96 -14.36 11.11
C VAL A 119 8.91 -13.82 12.17
N PHE A 120 8.99 -12.51 12.34
CA PHE A 120 9.92 -11.86 13.27
C PHE A 120 9.21 -11.00 14.33
N ASP A 121 9.78 -10.93 15.53
CA ASP A 121 9.59 -9.79 16.41
C ASP A 121 10.72 -8.77 16.17
N ILE A 122 10.39 -7.49 16.06
CA ILE A 122 11.34 -6.40 15.79
C ILE A 122 11.55 -5.60 17.08
N TYR A 123 12.81 -5.46 17.45
CA TYR A 123 13.27 -4.72 18.63
C TYR A 123 14.11 -3.52 18.20
N LEU A 124 13.96 -2.39 18.89
CA LEU A 124 14.69 -1.15 18.70
C LEU A 124 15.58 -0.89 19.92
N LYS A 125 16.84 -0.53 19.68
CA LYS A 125 17.83 -0.21 20.70
C LYS A 125 17.37 0.92 21.61
N ASP A 126 17.56 0.75 22.91
CA ASP A 126 17.24 1.76 23.93
C ASP A 126 17.90 3.12 23.62
N GLY A 127 17.17 4.20 23.91
CA GLY A 127 17.55 5.58 23.62
C GLY A 127 17.49 6.00 22.15
N VAL A 128 17.24 5.10 21.19
CA VAL A 128 17.17 5.44 19.76
C VAL A 128 15.75 5.82 19.36
N ALA A 129 15.62 6.91 18.58
CA ALA A 129 14.32 7.31 18.03
C ALA A 129 13.90 6.36 16.89
N ILE A 130 12.66 5.84 16.97
CA ILE A 130 12.04 4.97 15.94
C ILE A 130 12.26 5.57 14.54
N PRO A 131 12.97 4.91 13.60
CA PRO A 131 13.30 5.49 12.28
C PRO A 131 12.08 5.84 11.42
N ASP A 132 12.14 6.87 10.57
CA ASP A 132 10.98 7.33 9.77
C ASP A 132 10.29 6.24 8.96
N TYR A 133 11.06 5.30 8.41
CA TYR A 133 10.51 4.17 7.65
C TYR A 133 9.78 3.13 8.52
N ILE A 134 10.05 3.11 9.83
CA ILE A 134 9.27 2.38 10.86
C ILE A 134 8.13 3.27 11.40
N ARG A 135 8.22 4.60 11.32
CA ARG A 135 7.18 5.54 11.78
C ARG A 135 5.91 5.54 10.90
N ASN A 136 5.83 4.71 9.86
CA ASN A 136 4.61 4.50 9.09
C ASN A 136 3.62 3.61 9.83
N CYS A 137 2.61 4.26 10.45
CA CYS A 137 1.36 3.71 10.99
C CYS A 137 1.46 2.45 11.87
N LYS A 138 1.03 2.56 13.14
CA LYS A 138 0.55 1.41 13.90
C LYS A 138 -0.45 0.60 13.04
N SER A 139 -0.05 -0.60 12.64
CA SER A 139 -0.94 -1.75 12.81
C SER A 139 -1.06 -1.95 14.33
N THR A 140 -2.08 -1.35 14.95
CA THR A 140 -2.36 -1.53 16.38
C THR A 140 -2.50 -3.03 16.62
N GLY A 141 -1.56 -3.60 17.39
CA GLY A 141 -1.70 -4.94 17.95
C GLY A 141 -2.80 -4.91 19.00
N GLY A 142 -4.06 -4.90 18.55
CA GLY A 142 -5.23 -4.64 19.37
C GLY A 142 -5.51 -5.77 20.34
N GLN A 143 -4.83 -5.78 21.48
CA GLN A 143 -5.20 -6.67 22.57
C GLN A 143 -6.52 -6.23 23.21
N VAL A 144 -7.39 -7.23 23.40
CA VAL A 144 -8.30 -7.35 24.57
C VAL A 144 -9.47 -6.34 24.67
N ILE A 145 -10.67 -6.88 24.87
CA ILE A 145 -11.51 -6.63 26.05
C ILE A 145 -12.59 -7.73 26.11
N ILE A 146 -12.85 -8.25 27.31
CA ILE A 146 -13.87 -9.26 27.57
C ILE A 146 -15.23 -8.57 27.73
N THR A 147 -16.27 -9.11 27.10
CA THR A 147 -17.65 -8.99 27.62
C THR A 147 -18.10 -10.35 28.15
N GLN A 148 -18.61 -10.33 29.38
CA GLN A 148 -18.75 -11.50 30.25
C GLN A 148 -20.09 -12.22 30.03
N GLY A 149 -20.08 -13.55 30.19
CA GLY A 149 -21.28 -14.35 30.47
C GLY A 149 -22.05 -14.84 29.25
N ASP A 150 -21.96 -16.15 29.00
CA ASP A 150 -23.11 -17.04 28.77
C ASP A 150 -22.63 -18.49 28.98
N GLU A 151 -23.40 -19.29 29.75
CA GLU A 151 -23.09 -20.71 30.06
C GLU A 151 -23.87 -21.67 29.14
N SER A 152 -24.16 -21.22 27.92
CA SER A 152 -25.14 -21.85 27.02
C SER A 152 -24.48 -22.65 25.87
N VAL A 153 -25.31 -23.38 25.12
CA VAL A 153 -24.91 -24.46 24.20
C VAL A 153 -24.00 -23.96 23.08
N PHE A 154 -22.95 -24.75 22.85
CA PHE A 154 -21.96 -24.59 21.81
C PHE A 154 -22.17 -25.67 20.72
N PRO A 155 -22.06 -25.37 19.41
CA PRO A 155 -21.63 -24.09 18.82
C PRO A 155 -22.70 -22.99 18.92
N PRO A 156 -22.31 -21.71 18.77
CA PRO A 156 -23.26 -20.61 18.64
C PRO A 156 -24.14 -20.72 17.40
N TYR A 157 -25.37 -20.21 17.51
CA TYR A 157 -26.40 -20.34 16.49
C TYR A 157 -26.23 -19.35 15.31
N SER A 158 -25.88 -18.09 15.55
CA SER A 158 -25.63 -17.11 14.49
C SER A 158 -24.75 -15.92 14.90
N PHE A 159 -24.46 -15.03 13.94
CA PHE A 159 -23.88 -13.68 14.10
C PHE A 159 -24.45 -12.73 13.04
N ALA A 160 -24.33 -11.43 13.27
CA ALA A 160 -24.64 -10.42 12.26
C ALA A 160 -23.53 -10.32 11.20
N ALA A 161 -23.88 -10.08 9.94
CA ALA A 161 -22.91 -9.88 8.87
C ALA A 161 -22.11 -8.56 9.06
N SER A 162 -22.72 -7.57 9.71
CA SER A 162 -22.10 -6.29 10.10
C SER A 162 -21.03 -6.42 11.19
N GLU A 163 -20.95 -7.56 11.88
CA GLU A 163 -19.92 -7.85 12.89
C GLU A 163 -18.62 -8.40 12.28
N ILE A 164 -18.57 -8.57 10.95
CA ILE A 164 -17.40 -9.05 10.19
C ILE A 164 -16.72 -7.85 9.50
N PRO A 165 -15.54 -7.39 9.97
CA PRO A 165 -14.88 -6.23 9.38
C PRO A 165 -14.48 -6.48 7.92
N GLY A 166 -14.96 -5.62 7.01
CA GLY A 166 -14.68 -5.71 5.57
C GLY A 166 -15.64 -6.58 4.77
N PHE A 167 -16.59 -7.27 5.42
CA PHE A 167 -17.75 -7.83 4.73
C PHE A 167 -18.71 -6.69 4.32
N SER A 168 -19.22 -6.72 3.09
CA SER A 168 -19.98 -5.59 2.54
C SER A 168 -21.11 -5.98 1.57
N ASP A 169 -21.58 -7.23 1.59
CA ASP A 169 -22.78 -7.58 0.83
C ASP A 169 -24.04 -7.05 1.56
N PRO A 170 -24.86 -6.18 0.94
CA PRO A 170 -26.02 -5.61 1.59
C PRO A 170 -27.22 -6.56 1.68
N GLN A 171 -27.22 -7.68 0.93
CA GLN A 171 -28.29 -8.68 0.92
C GLN A 171 -28.17 -9.65 2.09
N ILE A 172 -26.95 -9.91 2.57
CA ILE A 172 -26.67 -10.82 3.69
C ILE A 172 -26.68 -10.02 5.00
N LYS A 173 -27.51 -10.45 5.97
CA LYS A 173 -27.72 -9.77 7.27
C LYS A 173 -27.19 -10.56 8.45
N SER A 174 -27.28 -11.88 8.39
CA SER A 174 -26.72 -12.78 9.40
C SER A 174 -26.09 -14.00 8.76
N PHE A 175 -25.33 -14.75 9.55
CA PHE A 175 -24.85 -16.09 9.21
C PHE A 175 -25.37 -17.06 10.26
N ILE A 176 -25.94 -18.19 9.83
CA ILE A 176 -26.65 -19.14 10.69
C ILE A 176 -25.98 -20.51 10.61
N TYR A 177 -25.73 -21.12 11.77
CA TYR A 177 -25.22 -22.47 11.91
C TYR A 177 -26.20 -23.46 11.28
N ASN A 178 -25.76 -24.21 10.26
CA ASN A 178 -26.62 -25.05 9.43
C ASN A 178 -26.76 -26.49 9.95
N ALA A 179 -26.39 -26.74 11.22
CA ALA A 179 -26.27 -28.06 11.83
C ALA A 179 -25.26 -29.03 11.17
N SER A 180 -24.38 -28.54 10.28
CA SER A 180 -23.36 -29.35 9.59
C SER A 180 -21.96 -29.11 10.14
N ASN A 181 -21.32 -30.22 10.52
CA ASN A 181 -19.98 -30.26 11.09
C ASN A 181 -19.07 -31.08 10.19
N ILE A 182 -17.99 -30.48 9.70
CA ILE A 182 -17.01 -31.14 8.84
C ILE A 182 -15.64 -31.19 9.52
N PRO A 183 -14.74 -32.11 9.14
CA PRO A 183 -13.36 -32.07 9.60
C PRO A 183 -12.70 -30.73 9.24
N PHE A 184 -11.91 -30.15 10.14
CA PHE A 184 -11.12 -28.95 9.84
C PHE A 184 -10.12 -29.21 8.70
N GLU A 185 -9.70 -30.45 8.48
CA GLU A 185 -8.93 -30.87 7.30
C GLU A 185 -9.67 -30.58 5.98
N THR A 186 -11.00 -30.73 5.94
CA THR A 186 -11.80 -30.39 4.76
C THR A 186 -11.75 -28.88 4.50
N VAL A 187 -11.84 -28.05 5.53
CA VAL A 187 -11.74 -26.58 5.42
C VAL A 187 -10.34 -26.15 4.96
N LYS A 188 -9.28 -26.73 5.51
CA LYS A 188 -7.88 -26.43 5.09
C LYS A 188 -7.58 -26.78 3.64
N ASN A 189 -8.33 -27.71 3.04
CA ASN A 189 -8.18 -28.10 1.63
C ASN A 189 -9.07 -27.28 0.67
N LEU A 190 -9.87 -26.31 1.16
CA LEU A 190 -10.61 -25.38 0.31
C LEU A 190 -9.67 -24.33 -0.29
N THR A 191 -9.73 -24.13 -1.61
CA THR A 191 -8.99 -23.07 -2.28
C THR A 191 -9.53 -21.70 -1.85
N ASN A 192 -8.64 -20.74 -1.58
CA ASN A 192 -9.02 -19.38 -1.15
C ASN A 192 -9.87 -19.35 0.15
N VAL A 193 -9.59 -20.24 1.10
CA VAL A 193 -10.08 -20.10 2.48
C VAL A 193 -9.25 -19.06 3.25
N VAL A 194 -9.92 -18.19 4.00
CA VAL A 194 -9.30 -17.05 4.71
C VAL A 194 -9.59 -17.16 6.21
N LEU A 195 -8.57 -16.98 7.05
CA LEU A 195 -8.76 -16.81 8.50
C LEU A 195 -9.27 -15.39 8.75
N MET A 196 -10.56 -15.24 9.03
CA MET A 196 -11.17 -13.92 9.29
C MET A 196 -10.90 -13.44 10.72
N GLY A 197 -10.63 -14.35 11.65
CA GLY A 197 -10.21 -14.00 13.00
C GLY A 197 -10.51 -15.08 14.03
N SER A 198 -10.97 -14.66 15.22
CA SER A 198 -11.43 -15.57 16.26
C SER A 198 -12.70 -15.09 16.96
N VAL A 199 -13.44 -16.06 17.48
CA VAL A 199 -14.59 -15.86 18.38
C VAL A 199 -14.13 -16.23 19.78
N SER A 200 -14.35 -15.32 20.75
CA SER A 200 -14.10 -15.62 22.16
C SER A 200 -15.21 -16.52 22.71
N THR A 201 -14.84 -17.64 23.33
CA THR A 201 -15.78 -18.61 23.94
C THR A 201 -15.33 -18.99 25.35
N ASN A 202 -16.17 -19.74 26.07
CA ASN A 202 -15.80 -20.36 27.35
C ASN A 202 -14.66 -21.41 27.23
N LYS A 203 -14.37 -21.91 26.02
CA LYS A 203 -13.19 -22.74 25.70
C LYS A 203 -11.93 -21.93 25.37
N GLY A 204 -12.02 -20.59 25.37
CA GLY A 204 -10.99 -19.69 24.85
C GLY A 204 -11.30 -19.18 23.43
N PRO A 205 -10.32 -18.54 22.75
CA PRO A 205 -10.49 -18.03 21.40
C PRO A 205 -10.48 -19.14 20.36
N LEU A 206 -11.57 -19.30 19.62
CA LEU A 206 -11.71 -20.28 18.55
C LEU A 206 -11.53 -19.62 17.17
N PRO A 207 -10.68 -20.16 16.27
CA PRO A 207 -10.48 -19.61 14.93
C PRO A 207 -11.78 -19.60 14.11
N PHE A 208 -12.00 -18.53 13.35
CA PHE A 208 -13.12 -18.40 12.43
C PHE A 208 -12.61 -18.13 11.01
N TYR A 209 -12.88 -19.08 10.11
CA TYR A 209 -12.49 -19.03 8.69
C TYR A 209 -13.70 -18.72 7.80
N PHE A 210 -13.42 -18.28 6.57
CA PHE A 210 -14.44 -17.96 5.57
C PHE A 210 -13.97 -18.39 4.17
N HIS A 211 -14.86 -18.94 3.36
CA HIS A 211 -14.59 -19.34 1.97
C HIS A 211 -15.85 -19.14 1.13
N MET A 212 -15.72 -18.42 0.01
CA MET A 212 -16.86 -17.84 -0.72
C MET A 212 -17.79 -17.11 0.26
N ASP A 213 -19.03 -17.55 0.43
CA ASP A 213 -20.00 -16.98 1.39
C ASP A 213 -20.22 -17.86 2.64
N THR A 214 -19.39 -18.88 2.87
CA THR A 214 -19.56 -19.83 3.99
C THR A 214 -18.54 -19.57 5.11
N GLY A 215 -19.04 -19.49 6.34
CA GLY A 215 -18.23 -19.35 7.56
C GLY A 215 -17.96 -20.68 8.26
N TYR A 216 -16.81 -20.80 8.92
CA TYR A 216 -16.38 -22.00 9.63
C TYR A 216 -15.76 -21.64 10.98
N LEU A 217 -16.45 -21.95 12.08
CA LEU A 217 -15.88 -21.85 13.44
C LEU A 217 -15.16 -23.15 13.79
N ILE A 218 -13.90 -23.07 14.25
CA ILE A 218 -13.06 -24.24 14.47
C ILE A 218 -12.90 -24.54 15.96
N ASP A 219 -13.24 -25.77 16.37
CA ASP A 219 -12.94 -26.33 17.69
C ASP A 219 -12.14 -27.61 17.52
N ALA A 220 -10.86 -27.56 17.89
CA ALA A 220 -9.86 -28.60 17.61
C ALA A 220 -9.88 -29.08 16.15
N ASN A 221 -10.47 -30.26 15.89
CA ASN A 221 -10.54 -30.88 14.56
C ASN A 221 -11.90 -30.71 13.86
N THR A 222 -12.86 -30.02 14.49
CA THR A 222 -14.23 -29.82 14.01
C THR A 222 -14.42 -28.42 13.46
N ALA A 223 -15.02 -28.29 12.28
CA ALA A 223 -15.47 -27.03 11.71
C ALA A 223 -17.00 -26.99 11.69
N TYR A 224 -17.59 -26.06 12.45
CA TYR A 224 -19.02 -25.77 12.49
C TYR A 224 -19.37 -24.82 11.35
N THR A 225 -20.31 -25.20 10.50
CA THR A 225 -20.58 -24.50 9.23
C THR A 225 -21.71 -23.48 9.37
N TYR A 226 -21.45 -22.25 8.91
CA TYR A 226 -22.40 -21.13 8.94
C TYR A 226 -22.73 -20.67 7.52
N LEU A 227 -24.01 -20.65 7.19
CA LEU A 227 -24.52 -20.23 5.88
C LEU A 227 -25.08 -18.80 5.92
N PRO A 228 -25.01 -18.04 4.82
CA PRO A 228 -25.51 -16.67 4.76
C PRO A 228 -27.04 -16.63 4.81
N SER A 229 -27.59 -15.60 5.45
CA SER A 229 -29.02 -15.36 5.63
C SER A 229 -29.38 -13.91 5.33
N PRO A 230 -30.45 -13.64 4.55
CA PRO A 230 -30.95 -12.29 4.31
C PRO A 230 -31.77 -11.73 5.48
N ASN A 231 -32.00 -12.54 6.53
CA ASN A 231 -32.70 -12.11 7.74
C ASN A 231 -31.71 -11.61 8.78
N GLU A 232 -32.09 -10.60 9.55
CA GLU A 232 -31.38 -10.20 10.77
C GLU A 232 -31.20 -11.38 11.74
N VAL A 233 -30.23 -11.26 12.66
CA VAL A 233 -29.90 -12.28 13.67
C VAL A 233 -31.18 -12.80 14.36
N PRO A 234 -31.52 -14.09 14.23
CA PRO A 234 -32.75 -14.65 14.79
C PRO A 234 -32.91 -14.40 16.30
N LYS A 235 -34.13 -14.00 16.69
CA LYS A 235 -34.50 -13.77 18.09
C LYS A 235 -34.68 -15.11 18.81
N ILE A 236 -33.60 -15.61 19.39
CA ILE A 236 -33.58 -16.80 20.24
C ILE A 236 -34.43 -16.54 21.50
N SER A 237 -35.19 -17.56 21.92
CA SER A 237 -36.03 -17.49 23.13
C SER A 237 -35.16 -17.45 24.39
N LYS A 238 -35.62 -16.80 25.46
CA LYS A 238 -34.99 -16.91 26.79
C LYS A 238 -34.98 -18.34 27.36
N THR A 239 -35.78 -19.23 26.79
CA THR A 239 -35.83 -20.67 27.13
C THR A 239 -34.89 -21.52 26.27
N ASP A 240 -34.35 -20.96 25.19
CA ASP A 240 -33.46 -21.63 24.25
C ASP A 240 -32.03 -21.25 24.63
N GLN A 241 -31.30 -22.22 25.18
CA GLN A 241 -29.95 -22.03 25.70
C GLN A 241 -28.92 -22.10 24.56
N SER A 242 -29.07 -21.35 23.48
CA SER A 242 -28.09 -21.32 22.38
C SER A 242 -27.36 -19.98 22.29
N LEU A 243 -26.03 -20.05 22.18
CA LEU A 243 -25.17 -18.85 22.11
C LEU A 243 -25.44 -18.04 20.85
N GLN A 244 -25.42 -16.70 20.96
CA GLN A 244 -25.22 -15.81 19.82
C GLN A 244 -23.77 -15.33 19.81
N ILE A 245 -23.12 -15.38 18.64
CA ILE A 245 -21.86 -14.65 18.42
C ILE A 245 -22.24 -13.17 18.31
N LYS A 246 -21.61 -12.35 19.16
CA LYS A 246 -21.85 -10.90 19.30
C LYS A 246 -20.77 -10.06 18.61
N ARG A 247 -19.70 -10.70 18.11
CA ARG A 247 -18.61 -10.13 17.30
C ARG A 247 -17.68 -11.23 16.76
N VAL A 248 -17.24 -11.11 15.51
CA VAL A 248 -15.99 -11.75 15.05
C VAL A 248 -14.86 -10.74 15.27
N ILE A 249 -13.88 -11.06 16.13
CA ILE A 249 -12.72 -10.20 16.31
C ILE A 249 -11.68 -10.63 15.27
N PRO A 250 -11.23 -9.74 14.37
CA PRO A 250 -10.16 -10.10 13.45
C PRO A 250 -8.89 -10.37 14.24
N ILE A 251 -8.30 -11.55 14.04
CA ILE A 251 -6.88 -11.74 14.31
C ILE A 251 -6.20 -10.81 13.31
N THR A 252 -5.55 -9.75 13.78
CA THR A 252 -4.97 -8.72 12.91
C THR A 252 -3.65 -9.18 12.28
N THR A 253 -3.67 -10.31 11.59
CA THR A 253 -3.00 -10.42 10.30
C THR A 253 -3.84 -9.71 9.23
N ARG A 254 -4.12 -8.41 9.45
CA ARG A 254 -3.83 -7.46 8.37
C ARG A 254 -2.32 -7.41 8.24
N SER A 255 -1.79 -8.46 7.64
CA SER A 255 -0.92 -8.19 6.53
C SER A 255 -1.86 -7.57 5.44
N TYR A 256 -1.66 -6.38 4.86
CA TYR A 256 -0.48 -5.51 4.81
C TYR A 256 0.77 -6.33 4.99
N SER A 257 0.86 -7.38 4.17
CA SER A 257 2.16 -7.88 3.85
C SER A 257 2.88 -6.65 3.32
N TRP A 258 4.11 -6.43 3.78
CA TRP A 258 4.94 -5.34 3.26
C TRP A 258 5.37 -5.68 1.80
N TRP A 259 4.83 -6.81 1.33
CA TRP A 259 4.68 -7.48 0.05
C TRP A 259 3.28 -7.37 -0.59
N THR A 260 2.41 -6.42 -0.21
CA THR A 260 1.31 -6.04 -1.11
C THR A 260 1.99 -5.49 -2.35
N PRO A 261 1.89 -6.16 -3.50
CA PRO A 261 2.76 -5.90 -4.65
C PRO A 261 2.50 -4.52 -5.23
N SER A 262 3.32 -3.58 -4.76
CA SER A 262 3.11 -2.17 -4.96
C SER A 262 3.17 -1.86 -6.46
N CYS A 263 2.09 -1.28 -6.96
CA CYS A 263 2.08 -0.58 -8.23
C CYS A 263 2.11 0.90 -7.84
N LYS A 264 3.07 1.69 -8.30
CA LYS A 264 3.01 3.17 -8.16
C LYS A 264 2.46 3.79 -9.44
N PRO A 265 1.13 3.91 -9.65
CA PRO A 265 0.56 5.03 -10.37
C PRO A 265 0.79 6.34 -9.59
N ALA A 266 1.72 7.14 -10.09
CA ALA A 266 1.91 8.52 -9.65
C ALA A 266 1.32 9.48 -10.68
N ILE A 267 0.38 10.33 -10.25
CA ILE A 267 -0.32 11.32 -11.09
C ILE A 267 0.23 12.73 -10.80
N TYR A 268 0.93 13.30 -11.78
CA TYR A 268 1.49 14.65 -11.74
C TYR A 268 0.56 15.61 -12.50
N LEU A 269 0.42 16.83 -11.99
CA LEU A 269 -0.48 17.84 -12.54
C LEU A 269 0.30 19.11 -12.88
N TYR A 270 0.47 19.38 -14.18
CA TYR A 270 1.20 20.54 -14.71
C TYR A 270 0.25 21.51 -15.46
N PRO A 271 -0.61 22.26 -14.74
CA PRO A 271 -1.43 23.30 -15.36
C PRO A 271 -0.59 24.52 -15.75
N THR A 272 -1.03 25.27 -16.77
CA THR A 272 -0.38 26.51 -17.25
C THR A 272 -0.36 27.64 -16.22
N GLU A 273 -1.26 27.60 -15.24
CA GLU A 273 -1.43 28.55 -14.13
C GLU A 273 -1.92 27.77 -12.89
N THR A 274 -1.73 28.32 -11.69
CA THR A 274 -2.19 27.66 -10.45
C THR A 274 -3.71 27.55 -10.42
N LYS A 275 -4.27 26.34 -10.42
CA LYS A 275 -5.72 26.10 -10.46
C LYS A 275 -6.16 24.91 -9.61
N LYS A 276 -7.44 24.91 -9.24
CA LYS A 276 -8.08 23.74 -8.62
C LYS A 276 -8.32 22.67 -9.67
N VAL A 277 -8.05 21.42 -9.31
CA VAL A 277 -8.28 20.22 -10.12
C VAL A 277 -8.94 19.17 -9.23
N ASN A 278 -10.03 18.57 -9.69
CA ASN A 278 -10.57 17.32 -9.17
C ASN A 278 -10.05 16.17 -10.03
N VAL A 279 -9.56 15.11 -9.39
CA VAL A 279 -9.08 13.88 -10.04
C VAL A 279 -9.81 12.67 -9.45
N LYS A 280 -10.45 11.89 -10.31
CA LYS A 280 -11.16 10.66 -9.94
C LYS A 280 -10.55 9.45 -10.65
N VAL A 281 -10.14 8.46 -9.85
CA VAL A 281 -9.68 7.15 -10.32
C VAL A 281 -10.85 6.19 -10.14
N ASN A 282 -11.40 5.69 -11.24
CA ASN A 282 -12.59 4.83 -11.23
C ASN A 282 -12.19 3.35 -11.41
N THR A 283 -11.27 2.87 -10.55
CA THR A 283 -10.76 1.49 -10.62
C THR A 283 -11.87 0.44 -10.54
N LYS A 284 -11.81 -0.58 -11.41
CA LYS A 284 -12.62 -1.80 -11.31
C LYS A 284 -12.15 -2.74 -10.18
N GLY A 285 -11.06 -2.37 -9.53
CA GLY A 285 -10.49 -3.02 -8.38
C GLY A 285 -10.95 -2.46 -7.04
N LYS A 286 -10.04 -2.52 -6.05
CA LYS A 286 -10.19 -1.88 -4.74
C LYS A 286 -8.90 -1.14 -4.40
N PHE A 287 -8.97 0.07 -3.85
CA PHE A 287 -7.76 0.77 -3.38
C PHE A 287 -7.12 0.07 -2.17
N THR A 288 -5.80 -0.08 -2.16
CA THR A 288 -5.02 -0.52 -0.97
C THR A 288 -4.45 0.68 -0.21
N LEU A 289 -3.91 1.65 -0.95
CA LEU A 289 -3.30 2.87 -0.44
C LEU A 289 -3.65 4.05 -1.35
N THR A 290 -3.88 5.22 -0.76
CA THR A 290 -4.03 6.49 -1.47
C THR A 290 -3.33 7.60 -0.68
N ILE A 291 -2.55 8.45 -1.36
CA ILE A 291 -1.86 9.60 -0.76
C ILE A 291 -2.01 10.81 -1.70
N PRO A 292 -2.62 11.92 -1.27
CA PRO A 292 -3.35 12.13 0.00
C PRO A 292 -4.60 11.23 0.09
N GLU A 293 -5.34 11.31 1.21
CA GLU A 293 -6.58 10.54 1.41
C GLU A 293 -7.58 10.73 0.25
N TYR A 294 -8.00 9.62 -0.37
CA TYR A 294 -8.97 9.63 -1.46
C TYR A 294 -10.40 9.69 -0.93
N LYS A 295 -11.04 10.85 -1.08
CA LYS A 295 -12.45 11.07 -0.68
C LYS A 295 -13.40 10.46 -1.72
N LYS A 296 -14.69 10.27 -1.36
CA LYS A 296 -15.71 9.73 -2.28
C LYS A 296 -15.81 10.48 -3.62
N GLU A 297 -15.59 11.79 -3.60
CA GLU A 297 -15.57 12.63 -4.80
C GLU A 297 -14.18 12.75 -5.44
N GLY A 298 -13.27 11.82 -5.16
CA GLY A 298 -11.88 11.86 -5.60
C GLY A 298 -11.05 12.93 -4.89
N TRP A 299 -9.90 13.25 -5.47
CA TRP A 299 -8.99 14.26 -4.94
C TRP A 299 -9.30 15.64 -5.51
N THR A 300 -9.83 16.54 -4.70
CA THR A 300 -9.93 17.97 -5.03
C THR A 300 -8.72 18.70 -4.45
N VAL A 301 -7.85 19.18 -5.34
CA VAL A 301 -6.53 19.73 -4.99
C VAL A 301 -6.25 21.04 -5.73
N THR A 302 -5.20 21.76 -5.36
CA THR A 302 -4.71 22.95 -6.08
C THR A 302 -3.33 22.67 -6.65
N ALA A 303 -3.24 22.45 -7.96
CA ALA A 303 -1.98 22.21 -8.66
C ALA A 303 -1.38 23.51 -9.20
N ASN A 304 -0.05 23.60 -9.27
CA ASN A 304 0.67 24.75 -9.83
C ASN A 304 1.54 24.35 -11.04
N PRO A 305 2.07 25.32 -11.82
CA PRO A 305 2.88 25.02 -13.00
C PRO A 305 4.21 24.29 -12.73
N SER A 306 4.67 24.24 -11.48
CA SER A 306 5.86 23.47 -11.08
C SER A 306 5.55 22.03 -10.65
N GLY A 307 4.33 21.55 -10.88
CA GLY A 307 3.88 20.19 -10.51
C GLY A 307 3.56 19.99 -9.02
N ILE A 308 3.67 21.03 -8.18
CA ILE A 308 3.38 20.93 -6.75
C ILE A 308 1.88 21.01 -6.52
N ILE A 309 1.36 19.98 -5.86
CA ILE A 309 -0.06 19.80 -5.57
C ILE A 309 -0.32 20.12 -4.10
N LYS A 310 -1.16 21.11 -3.84
CA LYS A 310 -1.56 21.53 -2.48
C LYS A 310 -2.94 20.99 -2.11
N THR A 311 -3.06 20.52 -0.88
CA THR A 311 -4.32 20.03 -0.28
C THR A 311 -4.54 20.64 1.10
N GLU A 312 -5.60 20.22 1.78
CA GLU A 312 -5.83 20.51 3.20
C GLU A 312 -4.79 19.82 4.11
N SER A 313 -4.18 18.72 3.66
CA SER A 313 -3.25 17.88 4.43
C SER A 313 -1.77 18.17 4.20
N GLY A 314 -1.41 18.92 3.16
CA GLY A 314 -0.01 19.24 2.87
C GLY A 314 0.27 19.71 1.44
N SER A 315 1.51 19.50 1.00
CA SER A 315 1.97 19.69 -0.38
C SER A 315 2.68 18.43 -0.87
N TYR A 316 2.36 18.00 -2.09
CA TYR A 316 2.77 16.72 -2.65
C TYR A 316 3.35 16.92 -4.07
N PRO A 317 4.33 16.10 -4.52
CA PRO A 317 4.85 16.15 -5.89
C PRO A 317 3.94 15.46 -6.92
N TYR A 318 3.07 14.54 -6.46
CA TYR A 318 2.10 13.79 -7.25
C TYR A 318 0.94 13.33 -6.34
N LEU A 319 -0.19 12.93 -6.94
CA LEU A 319 -1.19 12.07 -6.28
C LEU A 319 -0.78 10.62 -6.47
N TYR A 320 -1.03 9.78 -5.46
CA TYR A 320 -0.62 8.37 -5.44
C TYR A 320 -1.83 7.49 -5.13
N TYR A 321 -2.05 6.44 -5.91
CA TYR A 321 -2.94 5.34 -5.51
C TYR A 321 -2.27 4.00 -5.79
N GLU A 322 -2.78 2.94 -5.18
CA GLU A 322 -2.56 1.54 -5.53
C GLU A 322 -3.92 0.86 -5.66
N SER A 323 -4.09 -0.13 -6.54
CA SER A 323 -5.35 -0.87 -6.60
C SER A 323 -5.26 -2.37 -6.95
N ILE A 324 -6.12 -3.14 -6.29
CA ILE A 324 -6.35 -4.59 -6.42
C ILE A 324 -7.16 -4.87 -7.69
N ILE A 325 -6.54 -5.22 -8.82
CA ILE A 325 -7.24 -5.54 -10.07
C ILE A 325 -7.43 -7.07 -10.21
N PRO A 326 -8.65 -7.58 -10.48
CA PRO A 326 -8.84 -8.98 -10.80
C PRO A 326 -8.05 -9.41 -12.05
N ASN A 327 -7.23 -10.46 -11.91
CA ASN A 327 -6.36 -11.01 -12.98
C ASN A 327 -7.07 -11.20 -14.33
N SER A 328 -8.37 -11.54 -14.32
CA SER A 328 -9.21 -11.76 -15.50
C SER A 328 -9.50 -10.50 -16.32
N LEU A 329 -9.22 -9.30 -15.79
CA LEU A 329 -9.37 -8.03 -16.50
C LEU A 329 -8.06 -7.55 -17.17
N ILE A 330 -6.93 -8.20 -16.89
CA ILE A 330 -5.60 -7.77 -17.34
C ILE A 330 -5.20 -8.57 -18.58
N SER A 331 -4.98 -7.86 -19.69
CA SER A 331 -4.51 -8.45 -20.95
C SER A 331 -3.01 -8.22 -21.14
N SER A 332 -2.27 -9.29 -21.47
CA SER A 332 -0.86 -9.18 -21.85
C SER A 332 -0.72 -8.48 -23.21
N PRO A 333 0.13 -7.46 -23.36
CA PRO A 333 0.40 -6.84 -24.66
C PRO A 333 1.05 -7.81 -25.67
N GLU A 334 0.69 -7.70 -26.94
CA GLU A 334 1.23 -8.53 -28.03
C GLU A 334 2.64 -8.10 -28.51
N SER A 335 3.05 -6.87 -28.18
CA SER A 335 4.32 -6.26 -28.61
C SER A 335 5.02 -5.59 -27.43
N GLY A 336 6.35 -5.53 -27.48
CA GLY A 336 7.18 -5.08 -26.38
C GLY A 336 8.66 -5.37 -26.63
N TYR A 337 9.44 -5.38 -25.54
CA TYR A 337 10.88 -5.60 -25.52
C TYR A 337 11.20 -6.86 -24.71
N VAL A 338 12.26 -7.59 -25.07
CA VAL A 338 12.79 -8.71 -24.26
C VAL A 338 14.26 -8.48 -23.96
N VAL A 339 14.55 -8.19 -22.69
CA VAL A 339 15.84 -7.71 -22.19
C VAL A 339 16.29 -8.52 -20.98
N GLY A 340 17.60 -8.62 -20.73
CA GLY A 340 18.11 -9.13 -19.45
C GLY A 340 17.82 -8.17 -18.30
N MET A 341 17.81 -8.66 -17.05
CA MET A 341 17.60 -7.79 -15.87
C MET A 341 18.61 -6.62 -15.83
N THR A 342 19.88 -6.88 -16.14
CA THR A 342 20.95 -5.85 -16.21
C THR A 342 20.83 -4.90 -17.41
N GLU A 343 19.93 -5.18 -18.36
CA GLU A 343 19.63 -4.33 -19.51
C GLU A 343 18.43 -3.39 -19.25
N LEU A 344 17.63 -3.63 -18.19
CA LEU A 344 16.48 -2.78 -17.81
C LEU A 344 16.82 -1.29 -17.65
N PRO A 345 17.92 -0.87 -16.98
CA PRO A 345 18.25 0.55 -16.82
C PRO A 345 18.51 1.25 -18.16
N ARG A 346 19.00 0.50 -19.15
CA ARG A 346 19.24 0.98 -20.52
C ARG A 346 17.93 1.05 -21.31
N LEU A 347 17.03 0.09 -21.10
CA LEU A 347 15.69 0.14 -21.68
C LEU A 347 14.93 1.36 -21.17
N PHE A 348 14.81 1.54 -19.85
CA PHE A 348 14.08 2.67 -19.24
C PHE A 348 14.58 4.03 -19.75
N LYS A 349 15.89 4.27 -19.76
CA LYS A 349 16.51 5.51 -20.27
C LYS A 349 16.23 5.79 -21.75
N THR A 350 15.84 4.80 -22.55
CA THR A 350 15.47 4.97 -23.97
C THR A 350 13.97 4.85 -24.24
N LEU A 351 13.19 4.26 -23.34
CA LEU A 351 11.77 3.97 -23.48
C LEU A 351 10.89 5.03 -22.80
N LEU A 352 11.20 5.43 -21.57
CA LEU A 352 10.38 6.37 -20.80
C LEU A 352 10.26 7.76 -21.47
N PRO A 353 11.35 8.34 -22.04
CA PRO A 353 11.24 9.58 -22.82
C PRO A 353 10.43 9.41 -24.12
N LYS A 354 10.51 8.25 -24.79
CA LYS A 354 9.68 7.96 -25.98
C LYS A 354 8.20 7.88 -25.64
N LEU A 355 7.86 7.36 -24.46
CA LEU A 355 6.50 7.34 -23.92
C LEU A 355 6.05 8.71 -23.38
N GLY A 356 6.93 9.71 -23.40
CA GLY A 356 6.61 11.10 -23.08
C GLY A 356 6.89 11.51 -21.64
N LEU A 357 7.51 10.66 -20.81
CA LEU A 357 7.90 11.03 -19.44
C LEU A 357 9.06 12.04 -19.45
N ASN A 358 9.06 12.97 -18.49
CA ASN A 358 10.14 13.92 -18.29
C ASN A 358 11.28 13.31 -17.45
N ALA A 359 12.37 14.06 -17.23
CA ALA A 359 13.55 13.55 -16.52
C ALA A 359 13.30 13.20 -15.04
N VAL A 360 12.40 13.92 -14.35
CA VAL A 360 12.05 13.65 -12.94
C VAL A 360 11.17 12.42 -12.85
N GLU A 361 10.08 12.40 -13.63
CA GLU A 361 9.16 11.26 -13.72
C GLU A 361 9.89 9.96 -14.13
N SER A 362 10.78 10.04 -15.12
CA SER A 362 11.57 8.89 -15.57
C SER A 362 12.54 8.40 -14.51
N LYS A 363 13.13 9.30 -13.71
CA LYS A 363 14.06 8.92 -12.63
C LYS A 363 13.31 8.29 -11.46
N GLU A 364 12.16 8.84 -11.06
CA GLU A 364 11.32 8.23 -10.03
C GLU A 364 10.71 6.89 -10.46
N PHE A 365 10.44 6.71 -11.76
CA PHE A 365 10.05 5.42 -12.34
C PHE A 365 11.21 4.41 -12.25
N GLU A 366 12.41 4.83 -12.68
CA GLU A 366 13.63 4.04 -12.69
C GLU A 366 13.99 3.55 -11.27
N ASP A 367 14.10 4.46 -10.31
CA ASP A 367 14.43 4.16 -8.90
C ASP A 367 13.43 3.18 -8.26
N TYR A 368 12.16 3.31 -8.60
CA TYR A 368 11.11 2.45 -8.10
C TYR A 368 11.16 1.06 -8.75
N TRP A 369 11.10 0.96 -10.08
CA TRP A 369 11.02 -0.34 -10.75
C TRP A 369 12.34 -1.13 -10.70
N GLU A 370 13.51 -0.48 -10.64
CA GLU A 370 14.77 -1.18 -10.41
C GLU A 370 14.91 -1.73 -8.97
N SER A 371 14.17 -1.21 -7.99
CA SER A 371 14.19 -1.71 -6.60
C SER A 371 13.11 -2.74 -6.27
N VAL A 372 11.98 -2.77 -7.01
CA VAL A 372 10.87 -3.72 -6.77
C VAL A 372 10.75 -4.87 -7.78
N LEU A 373 11.49 -4.85 -8.91
CA LEU A 373 11.50 -5.99 -9.83
C LEU A 373 12.34 -7.16 -9.25
N PRO A 374 11.83 -8.41 -9.25
CA PRO A 374 12.55 -9.56 -8.74
C PRO A 374 13.74 -9.97 -9.63
N LYS A 375 14.50 -10.97 -9.17
CA LYS A 375 15.70 -11.47 -9.87
C LYS A 375 15.33 -12.54 -10.91
N GLU A 376 15.00 -12.10 -12.11
CA GLU A 376 14.73 -12.95 -13.28
C GLU A 376 15.87 -12.89 -14.31
N ASN A 377 16.02 -13.93 -15.14
CA ASN A 377 17.03 -13.95 -16.21
C ASN A 377 16.73 -12.86 -17.25
N TYR A 378 15.48 -12.80 -17.70
CA TYR A 378 14.98 -11.87 -18.70
C TYR A 378 13.61 -11.31 -18.30
N TYR A 379 13.28 -10.16 -18.86
CA TYR A 379 11.98 -9.54 -18.75
C TYR A 379 11.39 -9.29 -20.13
N PHE A 380 10.11 -9.63 -20.29
CA PHE A 380 9.26 -8.98 -21.28
C PHE A 380 8.73 -7.67 -20.68
N VAL A 381 8.98 -6.56 -21.38
CA VAL A 381 8.59 -5.22 -20.95
C VAL A 381 7.77 -4.57 -22.07
N ALA A 382 6.52 -4.23 -21.81
CA ALA A 382 5.61 -3.69 -22.83
C ALA A 382 4.79 -2.50 -22.30
N PRO A 383 4.71 -1.38 -23.03
CA PRO A 383 3.76 -0.32 -22.70
C PRO A 383 2.33 -0.81 -23.00
N MET A 384 1.45 -0.79 -22.00
CA MET A 384 0.03 -1.04 -22.21
C MET A 384 -0.60 0.10 -22.98
N THR A 385 -1.57 -0.21 -23.84
CA THR A 385 -2.33 0.81 -24.58
C THR A 385 -3.28 1.58 -23.66
N MET A 386 -3.62 2.83 -24.03
CA MET A 386 -4.59 3.65 -23.28
C MET A 386 -5.90 2.88 -23.02
N SER A 387 -6.42 2.19 -24.04
CA SER A 387 -7.65 1.38 -23.90
C SER A 387 -7.51 0.17 -22.96
N GLN A 388 -6.31 -0.38 -22.75
CA GLN A 388 -6.11 -1.41 -21.74
C GLN A 388 -6.16 -0.79 -20.34
N ILE A 389 -5.48 0.35 -20.12
CA ILE A 389 -5.44 1.03 -18.82
C ILE A 389 -6.83 1.57 -18.45
N ASP A 390 -7.52 2.23 -19.37
CA ASP A 390 -8.89 2.74 -19.18
C ASP A 390 -9.92 1.61 -19.00
N SER A 391 -9.61 0.38 -19.40
CA SER A 391 -10.51 -0.76 -19.17
C SER A 391 -10.48 -1.31 -17.74
N ILE A 392 -9.54 -0.86 -16.90
CA ILE A 392 -9.35 -1.31 -15.51
C ILE A 392 -9.25 -0.16 -14.49
N GLU A 393 -8.58 0.93 -14.86
CA GLU A 393 -8.35 2.11 -14.02
C GLU A 393 -8.68 3.40 -14.80
N PRO A 394 -9.92 3.60 -15.30
CA PRO A 394 -10.32 4.83 -15.98
C PRO A 394 -10.13 6.06 -15.09
N LEU A 395 -9.64 7.15 -15.69
CA LEU A 395 -9.15 8.35 -14.99
C LEU A 395 -9.85 9.61 -15.49
N GLU A 396 -10.53 10.31 -14.58
CA GLU A 396 -11.35 11.49 -14.84
C GLU A 396 -10.74 12.74 -14.18
N PHE A 397 -10.91 13.89 -14.85
CA PHE A 397 -10.36 15.18 -14.43
C PHE A 397 -11.37 16.31 -14.61
N SER A 398 -11.43 17.24 -13.65
CA SER A 398 -12.18 18.50 -13.76
C SER A 398 -11.38 19.68 -13.19
N PRO A 399 -10.92 20.65 -14.00
CA PRO A 399 -11.03 20.70 -15.47
C PRO A 399 -10.25 19.55 -16.13
N LYS A 400 -10.65 19.18 -17.35
CA LYS A 400 -9.92 18.20 -18.16
C LYS A 400 -8.55 18.77 -18.57
N PRO A 401 -7.46 17.99 -18.54
CA PRO A 401 -6.18 18.40 -19.11
C PRO A 401 -6.23 18.44 -20.64
N ASP A 402 -5.47 19.37 -21.22
CA ASP A 402 -5.25 19.50 -22.66
C ASP A 402 -4.39 18.31 -23.18
N THR A 403 -3.41 17.89 -22.38
CA THR A 403 -2.59 16.69 -22.63
C THR A 403 -2.74 15.69 -21.48
N LEU A 404 -3.10 14.44 -21.78
CA LEU A 404 -3.02 13.32 -20.84
C LEU A 404 -2.01 12.28 -21.33
N ILE A 405 -0.96 12.06 -20.53
CA ILE A 405 0.03 11.00 -20.74
C ILE A 405 -0.24 9.90 -19.71
N ARG A 406 -0.53 8.67 -20.15
CA ARG A 406 -0.59 7.49 -19.27
C ARG A 406 0.48 6.48 -19.69
N VAL A 407 1.36 6.11 -18.77
CA VAL A 407 2.43 5.14 -18.98
C VAL A 407 2.26 4.00 -17.99
N ARG A 408 1.81 2.84 -18.48
CA ARG A 408 1.75 1.61 -17.68
C ARG A 408 2.64 0.56 -18.33
N LEU A 409 3.78 0.25 -17.73
CA LEU A 409 4.65 -0.83 -18.23
C LEU A 409 4.21 -2.17 -17.64
N TYR A 410 3.86 -3.09 -18.52
CA TYR A 410 3.65 -4.50 -18.23
C TYR A 410 5.01 -5.20 -18.18
N PHE A 411 5.31 -5.87 -17.07
CA PHE A 411 6.50 -6.67 -16.83
C PHE A 411 6.09 -8.14 -16.69
N GLU A 412 6.71 -9.02 -17.48
CA GLU A 412 6.62 -10.48 -17.32
C GLU A 412 8.02 -11.07 -17.15
N GLY A 413 8.21 -11.83 -16.07
CA GLY A 413 9.43 -12.57 -15.79
C GLY A 413 9.61 -13.75 -16.76
N LEU A 414 10.82 -13.91 -17.28
CA LEU A 414 11.13 -14.90 -18.31
C LEU A 414 12.44 -15.64 -18.02
N LYS A 415 12.34 -16.98 -17.98
CA LYS A 415 13.50 -17.88 -17.84
C LYS A 415 14.41 -17.88 -19.08
N GLU A 416 13.81 -17.67 -20.26
CA GLU A 416 14.46 -17.68 -21.58
C GLU A 416 13.92 -16.52 -22.46
N LYS A 417 14.72 -16.02 -23.42
CA LYS A 417 14.27 -14.94 -24.32
C LYS A 417 13.21 -15.44 -25.31
N LYS A 418 12.01 -14.86 -25.28
CA LYS A 418 11.00 -15.01 -26.35
C LYS A 418 11.19 -13.97 -27.45
N LEU A 419 10.90 -14.31 -28.70
CA LEU A 419 10.90 -13.34 -29.80
C LEU A 419 9.61 -12.51 -29.76
N VAL A 420 9.74 -11.18 -29.82
CA VAL A 420 8.62 -10.23 -29.85
C VAL A 420 8.87 -9.15 -30.89
N LYS A 421 7.80 -8.53 -31.38
CA LYS A 421 7.86 -7.31 -32.18
C LYS A 421 7.92 -6.10 -31.24
N GLU A 422 8.79 -5.12 -31.53
CA GLU A 422 8.78 -3.85 -30.80
C GLU A 422 7.50 -3.04 -31.08
N PRO A 423 6.98 -2.30 -30.09
CA PRO A 423 5.80 -1.46 -30.25
C PRO A 423 6.11 -0.18 -31.03
N THR A 424 5.22 0.24 -31.93
CA THR A 424 5.31 1.56 -32.56
C THR A 424 4.88 2.63 -31.56
N ILE A 425 5.83 3.41 -31.04
CA ILE A 425 5.57 4.48 -30.07
C ILE A 425 5.61 5.84 -30.78
N ILE A 426 4.54 6.62 -30.63
CA ILE A 426 4.49 8.04 -30.99
C ILE A 426 4.59 8.84 -29.69
N THR A 427 5.64 9.64 -29.55
CA THR A 427 5.87 10.44 -28.33
C THR A 427 4.82 11.54 -28.20
N PRO A 428 4.05 11.61 -27.10
CA PRO A 428 3.07 12.66 -26.90
C PRO A 428 3.78 14.00 -26.65
N LYS A 429 3.25 15.07 -27.25
CA LYS A 429 3.67 16.43 -26.92
C LYS A 429 2.99 16.88 -25.61
N ARG A 430 3.66 17.74 -24.85
CA ARG A 430 3.10 18.40 -23.67
C ARG A 430 2.62 19.79 -24.05
N GLU A 431 1.33 19.92 -24.32
CA GLU A 431 0.67 21.17 -24.71
C GLU A 431 -0.45 21.49 -23.70
N GLY A 432 -0.59 22.76 -23.32
CA GLY A 432 -1.57 23.22 -22.32
C GLY A 432 -1.37 22.63 -20.91
N PHE A 433 -2.47 22.46 -20.17
CA PHE A 433 -2.49 21.72 -18.90
C PHE A 433 -2.18 20.25 -19.20
N THR A 434 -1.00 19.80 -18.79
CA THR A 434 -0.58 18.40 -18.91
C THR A 434 -0.85 17.66 -17.60
N ALA A 435 -1.54 16.53 -17.67
CA ALA A 435 -1.56 15.52 -16.61
C ALA A 435 -0.74 14.30 -17.05
N VAL A 436 0.02 13.73 -16.11
CA VAL A 436 0.85 12.54 -16.37
C VAL A 436 0.57 11.51 -15.30
N GLU A 437 0.19 10.30 -15.70
CA GLU A 437 0.22 9.12 -14.86
C GLU A 437 1.33 8.19 -15.35
N TRP A 438 2.22 7.75 -14.46
CA TRP A 438 3.09 6.60 -14.74
C TRP A 438 2.96 5.53 -13.66
N GLY A 439 3.10 4.26 -14.05
CA GLY A 439 3.13 3.09 -13.18
C GLY A 439 3.48 1.82 -13.95
N GLY A 440 3.25 0.65 -13.35
CA GLY A 440 3.48 -0.64 -14.02
C GLY A 440 2.63 -1.78 -13.47
N MET A 441 2.80 -2.95 -14.05
CA MET A 441 2.19 -4.22 -13.67
C MET A 441 3.22 -5.35 -13.76
N LEU A 442 3.17 -6.35 -12.88
CA LEU A 442 4.17 -7.41 -12.80
C LEU A 442 3.52 -8.78 -12.72
N LYS A 443 4.00 -9.69 -13.57
CA LYS A 443 3.69 -11.11 -13.57
C LYS A 443 5.00 -11.89 -13.54
N VAL A 444 5.25 -12.66 -12.48
CA VAL A 444 6.56 -13.31 -12.27
C VAL A 444 6.74 -14.51 -13.21
N ASP A 445 5.68 -15.27 -13.48
CA ASP A 445 5.69 -16.26 -14.55
C ASP A 445 4.31 -16.40 -15.21
N LYS A 446 4.21 -17.04 -16.38
CA LYS A 446 2.97 -17.20 -17.16
C LYS A 446 1.78 -17.78 -16.37
N ASN A 447 2.03 -18.61 -15.36
CA ASN A 447 1.04 -19.25 -14.51
C ASN A 447 0.80 -18.48 -13.20
N SER A 448 1.69 -17.55 -12.81
CA SER A 448 1.47 -16.72 -11.62
C SER A 448 0.24 -15.83 -11.83
N THR A 449 -0.39 -15.43 -10.71
CA THR A 449 -1.23 -14.23 -10.72
C THR A 449 -0.37 -13.03 -11.15
N PHE A 450 -1.01 -11.94 -11.58
CA PHE A 450 -0.37 -10.64 -11.46
C PHE A 450 -0.05 -10.44 -9.98
N VAL A 451 1.20 -10.13 -9.71
CA VAL A 451 1.60 -9.64 -8.39
C VAL A 451 1.18 -8.19 -8.42
N CYS A 452 1.90 -7.32 -9.13
CA CYS A 452 1.54 -5.90 -9.24
C CYS A 452 0.31 -5.67 -10.14
N SER A 453 -0.88 -5.93 -9.59
CA SER A 453 -2.06 -5.05 -9.56
C SER A 453 -3.22 -5.92 -9.04
N GLN A 454 -3.21 -6.29 -7.76
CA GLN A 454 -4.04 -7.35 -7.19
C GLN A 454 -4.17 -7.20 -5.67
#